data_AF-A0A2W5XHE9-F1
#
_entry.id   AF-A0A2W5XHE9-F1
#
_cell.length_a   1.000
_cell.length_b   1.000
_cell.length_c   1.000
_cell.angle_alpha   90.00
_cell.angle_beta   90.00
_cell.angle_gamma   90.00
#
_symmetry.space_group_name_H-M   'P 1'
#
loop_
_entity.id
_entity.type
_entity.pdbx_description
1 polymer ?
#
loop_
_entity_poly.entity_id
_entity_poly.type
_entity_poly.pdbx_seq_one_letter_code
_entity_poly.pdbx_strand_id
1 'polypeptide(L)'
;MTQAEPRTWCDRLQAKLMKAIDAAWETIATSDDPAAIKRARERAKACGDVAAQARKIAAMTRVARPMRPSGGAPPPALPLPTAESAAETPPARAIHRLKGGGRARL
;
A
#
# COMPACT_ATOMS: atom_id res chain seq x y z
N MET A 1 -20.30 12.56 -15.95
CA MET A 1 -20.05 11.30 -15.23
C MET A 1 -19.42 11.63 -13.88
N THR A 2 -20.20 11.52 -12.82
CA THR A 2 -19.85 12.01 -11.48
C THR A 2 -18.79 11.08 -10.86
N GLN A 3 -17.79 11.65 -10.18
CA GLN A 3 -16.69 10.90 -9.54
C GLN A 3 -17.14 9.87 -8.47
N ALA A 4 -18.45 9.79 -8.18
CA ALA A 4 -19.08 8.79 -7.34
C ALA A 4 -19.08 7.37 -7.94
N GLU A 5 -19.10 7.23 -9.27
CA GLU A 5 -19.14 5.93 -9.95
C GLU A 5 -17.86 5.09 -9.72
N PRO A 6 -16.64 5.65 -9.90
CA PRO A 6 -15.40 4.90 -9.64
C PRO A 6 -15.22 4.48 -8.17
N ARG A 7 -15.70 5.31 -7.23
CA ARG A 7 -15.59 5.01 -5.78
C ARG A 7 -16.51 3.84 -5.41
N THR A 8 -17.76 3.90 -5.87
CA THR A 8 -18.72 2.80 -5.69
C THR A 8 -18.23 1.49 -6.32
N TRP A 9 -17.53 1.57 -7.46
CA TRP A 9 -16.90 0.40 -8.07
C TRP A 9 -15.79 -0.20 -7.21
N CYS A 10 -14.89 0.64 -6.65
CA CYS A 10 -13.81 0.17 -5.76
C CYS A 10 -14.39 -0.52 -4.52
N ASP A 11 -15.42 0.06 -3.91
CA ASP A 11 -16.04 -0.49 -2.70
C ASP A 11 -16.70 -1.86 -2.97
N ARG A 12 -17.43 -1.97 -4.10
CA ARG A 12 -18.02 -3.25 -4.53
C ARG A 12 -16.96 -4.30 -4.85
N LEU A 13 -15.84 -3.91 -5.46
CA LEU A 13 -14.75 -4.82 -5.76
C LEU A 13 -14.07 -5.31 -4.48
N GLN A 14 -13.81 -4.40 -3.53
CA GLN A 14 -13.23 -4.75 -2.23
C GLN A 14 -14.12 -5.78 -1.50
N ALA A 15 -15.43 -5.55 -1.44
CA ALA A 15 -16.37 -6.49 -0.81
C ALA A 15 -16.34 -7.88 -1.48
N LYS A 16 -16.25 -7.95 -2.81
CA LYS A 16 -16.13 -9.23 -3.53
C LYS A 16 -14.83 -9.97 -3.21
N LEU A 17 -13.71 -9.25 -3.14
CA LEU A 17 -12.41 -9.84 -2.84
C LEU A 17 -12.35 -10.34 -1.39
N MET A 18 -12.89 -9.59 -0.44
CA MET A 18 -13.00 -10.02 0.96
C MET A 18 -13.80 -11.33 1.04
N LYS A 19 -15.01 -11.37 0.48
CA LYS A 19 -15.85 -12.58 0.47
C LYS A 19 -15.16 -13.79 -0.18
N ALA A 20 -14.35 -13.56 -1.21
CA ALA A 20 -13.61 -14.63 -1.88
C ALA A 20 -12.45 -15.17 -1.04
N ILE A 21 -11.76 -14.30 -0.30
CA ILE A 21 -10.71 -14.70 0.64
C ILE A 21 -11.32 -15.44 1.83
N ASP A 22 -12.44 -14.95 2.37
CA ASP A 22 -13.15 -15.61 3.46
C ASP A 22 -13.59 -17.03 3.05
N ALA A 23 -14.19 -17.18 1.86
CA ALA A 23 -14.54 -18.50 1.34
C ALA A 23 -13.34 -19.43 1.12
N ALA A 24 -12.18 -18.88 0.73
CA ALA A 24 -10.95 -19.66 0.60
C ALA A 24 -10.42 -20.08 1.98
N TRP A 25 -10.51 -19.21 2.98
CA TRP A 25 -10.14 -19.52 4.36
C TRP A 25 -11.02 -20.63 4.93
N GLU A 26 -12.34 -20.53 4.79
CA GLU A 26 -13.28 -21.57 5.22
C GLU A 26 -12.97 -22.93 4.58
N THR A 27 -12.65 -22.94 3.28
CA THR A 27 -12.27 -24.18 2.57
C THR A 27 -10.99 -24.78 3.16
N ILE A 28 -10.00 -23.96 3.52
CA ILE A 28 -8.74 -24.43 4.11
C ILE A 28 -8.96 -24.93 5.56
N ALA A 29 -9.88 -24.30 6.29
CA ALA A 29 -10.15 -24.63 7.69
C ALA A 29 -11.02 -25.89 7.85
N THR A 30 -11.88 -26.19 6.87
CA THR A 30 -12.87 -27.28 6.96
C THR A 30 -12.56 -28.50 6.10
N SER A 31 -11.67 -28.38 5.11
CA SER A 31 -11.37 -29.45 4.16
C SER A 31 -9.98 -30.03 4.36
N ASP A 32 -9.89 -31.35 4.51
CA ASP A 32 -8.62 -32.10 4.51
C ASP A 32 -8.19 -32.57 3.11
N ASP A 33 -8.92 -32.20 2.05
CA ASP A 33 -8.53 -32.53 0.68
C ASP A 33 -7.37 -31.60 0.24
N PRO A 34 -6.16 -32.13 -0.03
CA PRO A 34 -5.03 -31.33 -0.46
C PRO A 34 -5.29 -30.60 -1.78
N ALA A 35 -6.14 -31.15 -2.67
CA ALA A 35 -6.50 -30.47 -3.92
C ALA A 35 -7.43 -29.28 -3.66
N ALA A 36 -8.39 -29.40 -2.74
CA ALA A 36 -9.26 -28.30 -2.32
C ALA A 36 -8.46 -27.16 -1.67
N ILE A 37 -7.54 -27.50 -0.76
CA ILE A 37 -6.64 -26.52 -0.13
C ILE A 37 -5.79 -25.79 -1.18
N LYS A 38 -5.20 -26.52 -2.14
CA LYS A 38 -4.41 -25.92 -3.22
C LYS A 38 -5.25 -24.94 -4.05
N ARG A 39 -6.46 -25.36 -4.46
CA ARG A 39 -7.39 -24.50 -5.22
C ARG A 39 -7.79 -23.24 -4.42
N ALA A 40 -8.04 -23.37 -3.12
CA ALA A 40 -8.36 -22.24 -2.26
C ALA A 40 -7.20 -21.24 -2.15
N ARG A 41 -5.95 -21.73 -2.02
CA ARG A 41 -4.74 -20.89 -2.04
C ARG A 41 -4.54 -20.18 -3.37
N GLU A 42 -4.70 -20.87 -4.49
CA GLU A 42 -4.62 -20.24 -5.81
C GLU A 42 -5.69 -19.17 -6.00
N ARG A 43 -6.91 -19.39 -5.47
CA ARG A 43 -7.97 -18.39 -5.49
C ARG A 43 -7.61 -17.16 -4.66
N ALA A 44 -7.03 -17.34 -3.48
CA ALA A 44 -6.55 -16.22 -2.66
C ALA A 44 -5.43 -15.43 -3.36
N LYS A 45 -4.51 -16.12 -4.05
CA LYS A 45 -3.45 -15.49 -4.86
C LYS A 45 -4.03 -14.66 -6.02
N ALA A 46 -4.97 -15.22 -6.78
CA ALA A 46 -5.65 -14.52 -7.86
C ALA A 46 -6.38 -13.26 -7.36
N CYS A 47 -6.95 -13.29 -6.15
CA CYS A 47 -7.56 -12.10 -5.52
C CYS A 47 -6.52 -10.99 -5.30
N GLY A 48 -5.29 -11.34 -4.90
CA GLY A 48 -4.18 -10.40 -4.78
C GLY A 48 -3.78 -9.75 -6.11
N ASP A 49 -3.69 -10.54 -7.18
CA ASP A 49 -3.37 -10.03 -8.51
C ASP A 49 -4.45 -9.08 -9.05
N VAL A 50 -5.73 -9.44 -8.87
CA VAL A 50 -6.87 -8.58 -9.22
C VAL A 50 -6.83 -7.27 -8.42
N ALA A 51 -6.54 -7.33 -7.12
CA ALA A 51 -6.41 -6.13 -6.28
C ALA A 51 -5.28 -5.21 -6.77
N ALA A 52 -4.14 -5.78 -7.20
CA ALA A 52 -3.03 -4.99 -7.73
C ALA A 52 -3.40 -4.26 -9.03
N GLN A 53 -4.13 -4.91 -9.94
CA GLN A 53 -4.61 -4.28 -11.17
C GLN A 53 -5.68 -3.21 -10.87
N ALA A 54 -6.58 -3.48 -9.92
CA ALA A 54 -7.58 -2.51 -9.49
C ALA A 54 -6.96 -1.23 -8.92
N ARG A 55 -5.87 -1.34 -8.16
CA ARG A 55 -5.11 -0.17 -7.66
C ARG A 55 -4.53 0.66 -8.80
N LYS A 56 -4.05 0.04 -9.88
CA LYS A 56 -3.57 0.77 -11.07
C LYS A 56 -4.72 1.52 -11.75
N ILE A 57 -5.88 0.87 -11.91
CA ILE A 57 -7.09 1.49 -12.47
C ILE A 57 -7.51 2.68 -11.61
N ALA A 58 -7.62 2.50 -10.30
CA ALA A 58 -7.98 3.57 -9.37
C ALA A 58 -6.97 4.72 -9.36
N ALA A 59 -5.67 4.44 -9.53
CA ALA A 59 -4.64 5.47 -9.66
C ALA A 59 -4.82 6.31 -10.94
N MET A 60 -5.14 5.68 -12.08
CA MET A 60 -5.44 6.41 -13.32
C MET A 60 -6.64 7.34 -13.17
N THR A 61 -7.69 6.89 -12.46
CA THR A 61 -8.88 7.73 -12.20
C THR A 61 -8.58 8.91 -11.25
N ARG A 62 -7.57 8.80 -10.39
CA ARG A 62 -7.16 9.85 -9.43
C ARG A 62 -6.25 10.92 -10.03
N VAL A 63 -5.76 10.78 -11.26
CA VAL A 63 -4.89 11.77 -11.93
C VAL A 63 -5.58 13.15 -12.10
N ALA A 64 -6.89 13.24 -11.93
CA ALA A 64 -7.61 14.51 -11.80
C ALA A 64 -7.51 15.14 -10.38
N ARG A 65 -6.40 14.94 -9.65
CA ARG A 65 -6.11 15.71 -8.43
C ARG A 65 -5.15 16.84 -8.81
N PRO A 66 -5.54 18.13 -8.69
CA PRO A 66 -4.62 19.22 -8.93
C PRO A 66 -3.41 19.04 -8.03
N MET A 67 -2.23 19.09 -8.64
CA MET A 67 -0.95 19.10 -7.97
C MET A 67 -1.01 20.16 -6.88
N ARG A 68 -0.96 19.72 -5.61
CA ARG A 68 -0.86 20.65 -4.48
C ARG A 68 0.40 21.48 -4.77
N PRO A 69 0.32 22.82 -4.91
CA PRO A 69 1.52 23.59 -5.17
C PRO A 69 2.49 23.30 -4.04
N SER A 70 3.70 22.87 -4.41
CA SER A 70 4.85 22.80 -3.51
C SER A 70 5.28 24.23 -3.16
N GLY A 71 4.41 24.95 -2.46
CA GLY A 71 4.68 26.26 -1.87
C GLY A 71 4.76 26.06 -0.38
N GLY A 72 5.96 26.24 0.18
CA GLY A 72 6.26 26.01 1.57
C GLY A 72 5.48 26.93 2.50
N ALA A 73 4.91 26.33 3.54
CA ALA A 73 4.74 26.94 4.85
C ALA A 73 4.64 25.79 5.87
N PRO A 74 5.52 25.68 6.88
CA PRO A 74 5.32 24.72 7.96
C PRO A 74 4.06 25.12 8.75
N PRO A 75 3.29 24.15 9.27
CA PRO A 75 2.15 24.45 10.15
C PRO A 75 2.66 25.17 11.42
N PRO A 76 1.90 26.12 11.99
CA PRO A 76 2.27 26.74 13.26
C PRO A 76 2.31 25.67 14.35
N ALA A 77 3.45 25.60 15.04
CA ALA A 77 3.68 24.71 16.16
C ALA A 77 2.70 25.02 17.30
N LEU A 78 1.85 24.04 17.64
CA LEU A 78 1.11 24.06 18.90
C LEU A 78 2.11 23.79 20.04
N PRO A 79 2.11 24.56 21.14
CA PRO A 79 3.01 24.30 22.27
C PRO A 79 2.51 23.06 23.02
N LEU A 80 3.30 21.98 22.96
CA LEU A 80 3.14 20.81 23.84
C LEU A 80 3.85 21.09 25.18
N PRO A 81 3.23 20.76 26.33
CA PRO A 81 3.82 21.02 27.63
C PRO A 81 5.03 20.12 27.90
N THR A 82 6.07 20.75 28.48
CA THR A 82 7.35 20.18 28.89
C THR A 82 7.18 18.94 29.76
N ALA A 83 7.74 17.83 29.31
CA ALA A 83 8.11 16.70 30.16
C ALA A 83 9.53 16.27 29.76
N GLU A 84 10.49 16.70 30.58
CA GLU A 84 11.84 16.13 30.63
C GLU A 84 11.72 14.61 30.89
N SER A 85 12.22 13.80 29.96
CA SER A 85 12.82 12.52 30.31
C SER A 85 13.85 12.18 29.25
N ALA A 86 15.06 11.95 29.75
CA ALA A 86 16.29 11.77 29.02
C ALA A 86 16.30 10.53 28.12
N ALA A 87 17.30 10.55 27.23
CA ALA A 87 18.00 9.44 26.58
C ALA A 87 17.62 9.11 25.13
N GLU A 88 18.59 9.46 24.28
CA GLU A 88 19.17 8.63 23.22
C GLU A 88 18.70 8.85 21.77
N THR A 89 19.56 9.59 21.07
CA THR A 89 19.57 9.89 19.63
C THR A 89 19.86 8.63 18.79
N PRO A 90 19.01 8.27 17.80
CA PRO A 90 19.43 7.42 16.69
C PRO A 90 20.02 8.30 15.56
N PRO A 91 21.23 8.03 15.05
CA PRO A 91 21.93 8.94 14.16
C PRO A 91 21.34 8.97 12.74
N ALA A 92 21.38 10.17 12.16
CA ALA A 92 20.98 10.48 10.79
C ALA A 92 21.79 9.66 9.77
N ARG A 93 21.10 8.94 8.88
CA ARG A 93 21.73 8.27 7.73
C ARG A 93 22.23 9.33 6.73
N ALA A 94 23.52 9.62 6.80
CA ALA A 94 24.21 10.42 5.80
C ALA A 94 24.28 9.64 4.47
N ILE A 95 23.38 9.95 3.53
CA ILE A 95 23.56 9.63 2.11
C ILE A 95 24.69 10.50 1.54
N HIS A 96 25.92 10.13 1.86
CA HIS A 96 27.12 10.76 1.31
C HIS A 96 27.24 10.37 -0.17
N ARG A 97 26.91 11.34 -1.02
CA ARG A 97 27.34 11.54 -2.41
C ARG A 97 28.11 10.37 -3.04
N LEU A 98 27.43 9.64 -3.92
CA LEU A 98 28.08 8.90 -5.01
C LEU A 98 28.77 9.91 -5.94
N LYS A 99 30.04 10.22 -5.65
CA LYS A 99 30.94 10.86 -6.60
C LYS A 99 32.27 10.13 -6.56
N GLY A 100 32.37 9.12 -7.42
CA GLY A 100 33.54 8.26 -7.54
C GLY A 100 33.46 7.47 -8.84
N GLY A 101 33.47 8.16 -9.97
CA GLY A 101 33.77 7.53 -11.25
C GLY A 101 35.24 7.15 -11.25
N GLY A 102 35.53 5.87 -11.01
CA GLY A 102 36.87 5.30 -11.07
C GLY A 102 36.82 3.97 -11.77
N ARG A 103 36.93 3.99 -13.10
CA ARG A 103 37.22 2.79 -13.89
C ARG A 103 38.63 2.32 -13.53
N ALA A 104 38.72 1.33 -12.64
CA ALA A 104 39.89 0.48 -12.53
C ALA A 104 39.46 -0.94 -12.90
N ARG A 105 39.71 -1.32 -14.16
CA ARG A 105 39.81 -2.72 -14.55
C ARG A 105 41.04 -2.86 -15.44
N LEU A 106 41.99 -3.61 -14.88
CA LEU A 106 42.97 -4.52 -15.49
C LEU A 106 43.87 -3.92 -16.58
#